data_AF-A0A1G6YE13-F1
#
_entry.id   AF-A0A1G6YE13-F1
#
_cell.length_a   1.000
_cell.length_b   1.000
_cell.length_c   1.000
_cell.angle_alpha   90.00
_cell.angle_beta   90.00
_cell.angle_gamma   90.00
#
_symmetry.space_group_name_H-M   'P 1'
#
loop_
_entity.id
_entity.type
_entity.pdbx_description
1 polymer ?
#
loop_
_entity_poly.entity_id
_entity_poly.type
_entity_poly.pdbx_seq_one_letter_code
_entity_poly.pdbx_strand_id
1 'polypeptide(L)'
;MTHETISRRAIMVGATALVATSPLRTLTQGVGPSIHVMKDPNCGCCSAWIDILANDGFAVTTEASAGTLLMRYKLDNGIPQEMVSCHTGRVEGYMIEGHVPAADIHRLLVERPDGRPRSARHALRLARNGAGKRARGL
;
A
#
# COMPACT_ATOMS: atom_id res chain seq x y z
N MET A 1 11.63 84.70 -5.45
CA MET A 1 10.31 84.63 -6.12
C MET A 1 10.45 83.55 -7.18
N THR A 2 9.90 82.34 -7.09
CA THR A 2 8.80 81.74 -6.32
C THR A 2 9.23 80.33 -5.85
N HIS A 3 8.77 79.92 -4.66
CA HIS A 3 9.14 78.66 -4.02
C HIS A 3 8.42 77.45 -4.64
N GLU A 4 9.15 76.45 -5.13
CA GLU A 4 8.59 75.10 -5.28
C GLU A 4 8.82 74.32 -3.98
N THR A 5 7.82 74.39 -3.11
CA THR A 5 7.74 73.60 -1.87
C THR A 5 7.53 72.13 -2.19
N ILE A 6 8.53 71.31 -1.86
CA ILE A 6 8.45 69.85 -1.73
C ILE A 6 7.16 69.48 -0.99
N SER A 7 6.23 68.85 -1.70
CA SER A 7 4.96 68.38 -1.15
C SER A 7 5.18 67.09 -0.36
N ARG A 8 4.86 67.18 0.93
CA ARG A 8 4.86 66.11 1.94
C ARG A 8 3.74 65.07 1.70
N ARG A 9 3.63 64.55 0.49
CA ARG A 9 2.87 63.33 0.18
C ARG A 9 3.80 62.31 -0.45
N ALA A 10 4.93 62.12 0.23
CA ALA A 10 5.59 60.85 0.23
C ALA A 10 4.59 59.77 0.71
N ILE A 11 4.76 58.57 0.18
CA ILE A 11 4.20 57.32 0.69
C ILE A 11 2.74 57.08 0.28
N MET A 12 2.55 56.52 -0.92
CA MET A 12 1.70 55.34 -1.00
C MET A 12 2.53 54.15 -1.49
N VAL A 13 2.71 53.24 -0.55
CA VAL A 13 3.41 51.98 -0.60
C VAL A 13 2.80 51.09 -1.68
N GLY A 14 3.63 50.63 -2.62
CA GLY A 14 3.28 49.53 -3.52
C GLY A 14 3.16 48.23 -2.72
N ALA A 15 1.95 47.74 -2.54
CA ALA A 15 1.69 46.42 -1.96
C ALA A 15 1.78 45.36 -3.06
N THR A 16 2.98 44.93 -3.43
CA THR A 16 3.17 43.68 -4.16
C THR A 16 2.94 42.53 -3.19
N ALA A 17 1.75 41.96 -3.19
CA ALA A 17 1.45 40.73 -2.47
C ALA A 17 2.25 39.58 -3.09
N LEU A 18 3.35 39.15 -2.44
CA LEU A 18 3.99 37.88 -2.75
C LEU A 18 3.05 36.76 -2.31
N VAL A 19 2.33 36.17 -3.26
CA VAL A 19 1.66 34.88 -3.06
C VAL A 19 2.75 33.84 -2.89
N ALA A 20 3.07 33.48 -1.64
CA ALA A 20 3.96 32.38 -1.32
C ALA A 20 3.29 31.06 -1.75
N THR A 21 3.60 30.59 -2.95
CA THR A 21 3.24 29.26 -3.43
C THR A 21 4.03 28.22 -2.65
N SER A 22 3.52 27.85 -1.48
CA SER A 22 4.07 26.75 -0.70
C SER A 22 3.80 25.44 -1.45
N PRO A 23 4.81 24.65 -1.85
CA PRO A 23 4.56 23.35 -2.45
C PRO A 23 3.95 22.44 -1.38
N LEU A 24 2.70 22.04 -1.60
CA LEU A 24 2.04 21.03 -0.78
C LEU A 24 2.87 19.74 -0.88
N ARG A 25 3.54 19.35 0.21
CA ARG A 25 4.24 18.07 0.28
C ARG A 25 3.19 16.97 0.34
N THR A 26 2.86 16.40 -0.81
CA THR A 26 2.12 15.13 -0.86
C THR A 26 2.93 14.09 -0.12
N LEU A 27 2.38 13.57 0.98
CA LEU A 27 2.90 12.38 1.65
C LEU A 27 2.71 11.22 0.67
N THR A 28 3.75 10.91 -0.10
CA THR A 28 3.73 9.72 -0.94
C THR A 28 3.64 8.50 -0.02
N GLN A 29 2.53 7.78 -0.11
CA GLN A 29 2.52 6.38 0.29
C GLN A 29 3.48 5.62 -0.64
N GLY A 30 3.99 4.45 -0.23
CA GLY A 30 5.05 3.72 -0.94
C GLY A 30 4.96 3.77 -2.47
N VAL A 31 6.08 3.94 -3.16
CA VAL A 31 6.11 4.15 -4.63
C VAL A 31 5.87 2.83 -5.40
N GLY A 32 5.80 1.69 -4.70
CA GLY A 32 5.60 0.37 -5.27
C GLY A 32 4.14 -0.06 -5.44
N PRO A 33 3.91 -1.35 -5.75
CA PRO A 33 2.58 -1.88 -6.00
C PRO A 33 1.62 -1.65 -4.83
N SER A 34 0.37 -1.31 -5.14
CA SER A 34 -0.67 -1.14 -4.13
C SER A 34 -1.23 -2.48 -3.67
N ILE A 35 -1.17 -2.73 -2.37
CA ILE A 35 -1.72 -3.92 -1.75
C ILE A 35 -2.71 -3.54 -0.65
N HIS A 36 -3.92 -4.08 -0.74
CA HIS A 36 -4.97 -3.89 0.26
C HIS A 36 -5.08 -5.13 1.15
N VAL A 37 -4.94 -4.97 2.46
CA VAL A 37 -4.89 -6.07 3.42
C VAL A 37 -6.11 -6.03 4.34
N MET A 38 -6.99 -7.02 4.21
CA MET A 38 -8.05 -7.25 5.19
C MET A 38 -7.53 -8.20 6.27
N LYS A 39 -7.59 -7.79 7.54
CA LYS A 39 -6.99 -8.54 8.66
C LYS A 39 -7.84 -8.52 9.92
N ASP A 40 -7.63 -9.53 10.77
CA ASP A 40 -8.05 -9.46 12.17
C ASP A 40 -7.33 -8.29 12.87
N PRO A 41 -8.05 -7.33 13.49
CA PRO A 41 -7.43 -6.23 14.22
C PRO A 41 -6.55 -6.71 15.39
N ASN A 42 -6.82 -7.91 15.92
CA ASN A 42 -6.18 -8.45 17.12
C ASN A 42 -4.98 -9.38 16.83
N CYS A 43 -4.57 -9.62 15.56
CA CYS A 43 -3.32 -10.35 15.30
C CYS A 43 -2.12 -9.41 15.11
N GLY A 44 -1.22 -9.38 16.09
CA GLY A 44 0.07 -8.68 15.98
C GLY A 44 0.94 -9.18 14.83
N CYS A 45 0.81 -10.46 14.47
CA CYS A 45 1.48 -11.09 13.33
C CYS A 45 1.20 -10.38 12.00
N CYS A 46 -0.05 -9.94 11.81
CA CYS A 46 -0.50 -9.31 10.57
C CYS A 46 0.10 -7.91 10.45
N SER A 47 0.17 -7.18 11.56
CA SER A 47 0.80 -5.85 11.60
C SER A 47 2.28 -5.93 11.26
N ALA A 48 3.01 -6.89 11.83
CA ALA A 48 4.43 -7.10 11.51
C ALA A 48 4.65 -7.43 10.02
N TRP A 49 3.78 -8.26 9.43
CA TRP A 49 3.85 -8.56 8.00
C TRP A 49 3.56 -7.32 7.13
N ILE A 50 2.59 -6.50 7.50
CA ILE A 50 2.31 -5.21 6.84
C ILE A 50 3.52 -4.28 6.91
N ASP A 51 4.20 -4.18 8.05
CA ASP A 51 5.39 -3.35 8.21
C ASP A 51 6.53 -3.83 7.30
N ILE A 52 6.71 -5.16 7.17
CA ILE A 52 7.67 -5.74 6.23
C ILE A 52 7.33 -5.33 4.78
N LEU A 53 6.06 -5.43 4.37
CA LEU A 53 5.66 -5.04 3.02
C LEU A 53 5.86 -3.54 2.76
N ALA A 54 5.51 -2.70 3.72
CA ALA A 54 5.71 -1.25 3.61
C ALA A 54 7.21 -0.91 3.48
N ASN A 55 8.06 -1.56 4.27
CA ASN A 55 9.52 -1.39 4.19
C ASN A 55 10.13 -1.93 2.89
N ASP A 56 9.51 -2.95 2.29
CA ASP A 56 9.88 -3.47 0.96
C ASP A 56 9.35 -2.61 -0.19
N GLY A 57 8.60 -1.54 0.10
CA GLY A 57 8.19 -0.52 -0.85
C GLY A 57 6.76 -0.65 -1.39
N PHE A 58 5.96 -1.59 -0.88
CA PHE A 58 4.53 -1.69 -1.23
C PHE A 58 3.74 -0.49 -0.67
N ALA A 59 2.75 -0.02 -1.43
CA ALA A 59 1.74 0.92 -0.94
C ALA A 59 0.64 0.14 -0.22
N VAL A 60 0.81 -0.09 1.09
CA VAL A 60 -0.10 -0.91 1.88
C VAL A 60 -1.29 -0.10 2.38
N THR A 61 -2.50 -0.62 2.20
CA THR A 61 -3.72 -0.15 2.90
C THR A 61 -4.31 -1.29 3.70
N THR A 62 -5.03 -0.99 4.78
CA THR A 62 -5.56 -2.02 5.68
C THR A 62 -7.04 -1.83 5.97
N GLU A 63 -7.77 -2.94 6.08
CA GLU A 63 -9.14 -2.99 6.57
C GLU A 63 -9.24 -3.98 7.73
N ALA A 64 -9.83 -3.57 8.84
CA ALA A 64 -10.05 -4.43 10.00
C ALA A 64 -11.34 -5.24 9.83
N SER A 65 -11.24 -6.57 9.91
CA SER A 65 -12.38 -7.48 9.83
C SER A 65 -12.07 -8.76 10.60
N ALA A 66 -13.08 -9.41 11.17
CA ALA A 66 -12.90 -10.62 11.98
C ALA A 66 -14.06 -11.60 11.82
N GLY A 67 -13.85 -12.83 12.29
CA GLY A 67 -14.86 -13.88 12.34
C GLY A 67 -15.52 -14.15 10.98
N THR A 68 -16.85 -14.20 10.97
CA THR A 68 -17.64 -14.55 9.78
C THR A 68 -17.45 -13.58 8.62
N LEU A 69 -17.25 -12.28 8.87
CA LEU A 69 -17.07 -11.29 7.79
C LEU A 69 -15.76 -11.53 7.03
N LEU A 70 -14.67 -11.70 7.78
CA LEU A 70 -13.36 -12.01 7.20
C LEU A 70 -13.36 -13.36 6.46
N MET A 71 -14.03 -14.38 7.04
CA MET A 71 -14.17 -15.69 6.39
C MET A 71 -14.96 -15.61 5.08
N ARG A 72 -16.08 -14.87 5.04
CA ARG A 72 -16.86 -14.67 3.83
C ARG A 72 -16.04 -13.96 2.75
N TYR A 73 -15.32 -12.90 3.10
CA TYR A 73 -14.42 -12.22 2.17
C TYR A 73 -13.41 -13.19 1.53
N LYS A 74 -12.80 -14.08 2.30
CA LYS A 74 -11.86 -15.09 1.80
C LYS A 74 -12.53 -16.04 0.79
N LEU A 75 -13.67 -16.60 1.17
CA LEU A 75 -14.44 -17.54 0.34
C LEU A 75 -14.90 -16.90 -0.97
N ASP A 76 -15.45 -15.68 -0.90
CA ASP A 76 -15.96 -14.94 -2.06
C ASP A 76 -14.84 -14.61 -3.06
N ASN A 77 -13.60 -14.49 -2.58
CA ASN A 77 -12.42 -14.27 -3.42
C ASN A 77 -11.73 -15.58 -3.86
N GLY A 78 -12.31 -16.73 -3.51
CA GLY A 78 -11.87 -18.05 -3.97
C GLY A 78 -10.75 -18.67 -3.15
N ILE A 79 -10.52 -18.22 -1.92
CA ILE A 79 -9.57 -18.81 -0.98
C ILE A 79 -10.22 -20.05 -0.34
N PRO A 80 -9.70 -21.26 -0.57
CA PRO A 80 -10.23 -22.47 0.04
C PRO A 80 -10.03 -22.49 1.56
N GLN A 81 -10.94 -23.16 2.26
CA GLN A 81 -10.96 -23.16 3.73
C GLN A 81 -9.66 -23.70 4.35
N GLU A 82 -9.01 -24.66 3.68
CA GLU A 82 -7.77 -25.28 4.14
C GLU A 82 -6.54 -24.35 4.12
N MET A 83 -6.66 -23.11 3.60
CA MET A 83 -5.57 -22.14 3.54
C MET A 83 -5.85 -20.85 4.29
N VAL A 84 -6.98 -20.75 4.98
CA VAL A 84 -7.36 -19.56 5.73
C VAL A 84 -6.29 -19.22 6.77
N SER A 85 -5.85 -17.98 6.74
CA SER A 85 -4.98 -17.32 7.71
C SER A 85 -5.67 -16.09 8.33
N CYS A 86 -4.97 -15.37 9.21
CA CYS A 86 -5.50 -14.21 9.94
C CYS A 86 -5.69 -12.95 9.08
N HIS A 87 -5.13 -12.92 7.86
CA HIS A 87 -5.29 -11.81 6.92
C HIS A 87 -5.24 -12.30 5.47
N THR A 88 -5.67 -11.44 4.56
CA THR A 88 -5.54 -11.62 3.11
C THR A 88 -5.18 -10.28 2.48
N GLY A 89 -4.12 -10.26 1.67
CA GLY A 89 -3.77 -9.14 0.81
C GLY A 89 -4.39 -9.25 -0.58
N ARG A 90 -4.73 -8.14 -1.23
CA ARG A 90 -5.10 -8.05 -2.64
C ARG A 90 -4.18 -7.09 -3.36
N VAL A 91 -3.50 -7.55 -4.41
CA VAL A 91 -2.54 -6.75 -5.21
C VAL A 91 -2.66 -7.11 -6.68
N GLU A 92 -2.87 -6.12 -7.55
CA GLU A 92 -3.04 -6.30 -9.01
C GLU A 92 -4.01 -7.44 -9.42
N GLY A 93 -5.04 -7.70 -8.61
CA GLY A 93 -6.02 -8.77 -8.86
C GLY A 93 -5.63 -10.16 -8.34
N TYR A 94 -4.46 -10.30 -7.71
CA TYR A 94 -4.05 -11.49 -6.97
C TYR A 94 -4.45 -11.40 -5.50
N MET A 95 -4.80 -12.54 -4.90
CA MET A 95 -5.05 -12.67 -3.47
C MET A 95 -3.84 -13.33 -2.79
N ILE A 96 -3.28 -12.68 -1.78
CA ILE A 96 -2.11 -13.14 -1.02
C ILE A 96 -2.60 -13.59 0.35
N GLU A 97 -2.55 -14.89 0.61
CA GLU A 97 -3.06 -15.48 1.85
C GLU A 97 -1.92 -15.81 2.81
N GLY A 98 -1.97 -15.24 4.01
CA GLY A 98 -0.96 -15.46 5.06
C GLY A 98 0.40 -14.79 4.81
N HIS A 99 1.41 -15.19 5.58
CA HIS A 99 2.75 -14.57 5.59
C HIS A 99 3.60 -14.92 4.36
N VAL A 100 3.16 -14.54 3.16
CA VAL A 100 3.97 -14.67 1.94
C VAL A 100 5.11 -13.65 1.97
N PRO A 101 6.38 -14.04 1.73
CA PRO A 101 7.50 -13.10 1.69
C PRO A 101 7.33 -12.05 0.59
N ALA A 102 7.72 -10.81 0.87
CA ALA A 102 7.59 -9.68 -0.05
C ALA A 102 8.25 -9.94 -1.42
N ALA A 103 9.44 -10.56 -1.42
CA ALA A 103 10.14 -10.96 -2.64
C ALA A 103 9.35 -11.97 -3.51
N ASP A 104 8.58 -12.88 -2.90
CA ASP A 104 7.74 -13.82 -3.64
C ASP A 104 6.52 -13.11 -4.25
N ILE A 105 6.00 -12.07 -3.58
CA ILE A 105 4.94 -11.21 -4.12
C ILE A 105 5.49 -10.39 -5.30
N HIS A 106 6.66 -9.77 -5.17
CA HIS A 106 7.29 -9.07 -6.30
C HIS A 106 7.52 -9.98 -7.50
N ARG A 107 8.04 -11.20 -7.27
CA ARG A 107 8.22 -12.19 -8.33
C ARG A 107 6.90 -12.53 -9.02
N LEU A 108 5.80 -12.72 -8.26
CA LEU A 108 4.46 -12.94 -8.83
C LEU A 108 4.05 -11.82 -9.79
N LEU A 109 4.26 -10.56 -9.38
CA LEU A 109 3.84 -9.38 -10.15
C LEU A 109 4.70 -9.17 -11.40
N VAL A 110 5.95 -9.64 -11.39
CA VAL A 110 6.84 -9.62 -12.57
C VAL A 110 6.53 -10.77 -13.52
N GLU A 111 6.49 -12.01 -13.01
CA GLU A 111 6.34 -13.21 -13.84
C GLU A 111 4.95 -13.34 -14.44
N ARG A 112 3.92 -12.83 -13.76
CA ARG A 112 2.49 -12.89 -14.16
C ARG A 112 2.11 -14.21 -14.85
N PRO A 113 2.36 -15.36 -14.20
CA PRO A 113 2.37 -16.68 -14.85
C PRO A 113 1.05 -17.08 -15.55
N ASP A 114 -0.06 -16.40 -15.27
CA ASP A 114 -1.38 -16.72 -15.82
C ASP A 114 -1.95 -15.69 -16.81
N GLY A 115 -1.23 -14.60 -17.12
CA GLY A 115 -1.61 -13.60 -18.13
C GLY A 115 -2.98 -12.89 -17.94
N ARG A 116 -3.70 -13.16 -16.84
CA ARG A 116 -5.03 -12.59 -16.55
C ARG A 116 -5.26 -12.56 -15.04
N PRO A 117 -5.84 -11.49 -14.46
CA PRO A 117 -6.24 -11.49 -13.06
C PRO A 117 -7.37 -12.52 -12.91
N ARG A 118 -7.10 -13.64 -12.25
CA ARG A 118 -8.09 -14.69 -11.97
C ARG A 118 -8.11 -14.99 -10.47
N SER A 119 -9.32 -15.24 -9.98
CA SER A 119 -9.65 -15.56 -8.59
C SER A 119 -8.68 -16.55 -7.95
N ALA A 120 -8.56 -16.49 -6.61
CA ALA A 120 -7.46 -16.95 -5.76
C ALA A 120 -6.93 -18.40 -5.91
N ARG A 121 -7.51 -19.19 -6.81
CA ARG A 121 -7.12 -20.57 -7.10
C ARG A 121 -5.65 -20.76 -7.50
N HIS A 122 -4.94 -19.73 -7.97
CA HIS A 122 -3.53 -19.86 -8.40
C HIS A 122 -2.49 -19.10 -7.56
N ALA A 123 -2.86 -18.05 -6.83
CA ALA A 123 -1.95 -17.45 -5.84
C ALA A 123 -1.54 -18.45 -4.74
N LEU A 124 -2.40 -19.47 -4.56
CA LEU A 124 -2.18 -20.73 -3.85
C LEU A 124 -0.83 -21.41 -4.07
N ARG A 125 -0.24 -21.29 -5.27
CA ARG A 125 0.96 -22.04 -5.62
C ARG A 125 2.23 -21.43 -5.02
N LEU A 126 2.22 -20.14 -4.69
CA LEU A 126 3.37 -19.46 -4.08
C LEU A 126 3.51 -19.77 -2.60
N ALA A 127 2.40 -19.82 -1.85
CA ALA A 127 2.41 -20.21 -0.43
C ALA A 127 2.96 -21.64 -0.22
N ARG A 128 2.61 -22.58 -1.09
CA ARG A 128 3.13 -23.96 -1.05
C ARG A 128 4.60 -24.07 -1.50
N ASN A 129 5.01 -23.34 -2.54
CA ASN A 129 6.36 -23.49 -3.11
C ASN A 129 7.43 -22.64 -2.42
N GLY A 130 7.08 -21.54 -1.74
CA GLY A 130 8.00 -20.72 -0.95
C GLY A 130 8.48 -21.41 0.33
N ALA A 131 7.58 -22.15 1.01
CA ALA A 131 7.92 -22.93 2.19
C ALA A 131 8.70 -24.23 1.85
N GLY A 132 8.44 -24.85 0.69
CA GLY A 132 8.99 -26.16 0.34
C GLY A 132 10.39 -26.18 -0.30
N LYS A 133 10.91 -25.04 -0.78
CA LYS A 133 12.20 -24.98 -1.49
C LYS A 133 13.38 -24.55 -0.63
N ARG A 134 13.14 -23.87 0.51
CA ARG A 134 14.21 -23.48 1.46
C ARG A 134 14.57 -24.57 2.48
N ALA A 135 13.74 -25.60 2.64
CA ALA A 135 14.00 -26.74 3.54
C ALA A 135 14.80 -27.90 2.90
N ARG A 136 15.25 -27.76 1.64
CA ARG A 136 16.01 -28.78 0.89
C ARG A 136 17.37 -28.26 0.38
N GLY A 137 17.95 -27.35 1.15
CA GLY A 137 19.24 -26.71 0.85
C GLY A 137 20.06 -26.52 2.12
N LEU A 138 20.17 -27.58 2.92
CA LEU A 138 21.17 -27.85 3.97
C LEU A 138 21.32 -29.36 4.04
#